data_AF-A0A7Y2EK91-F1
#
_entry.id   AF-A0A7Y2EK91-F1
#
_cell.length_a   1.000
_cell.length_b   1.000
_cell.length_c   1.000
_cell.angle_alpha   90.00
_cell.angle_beta   90.00
_cell.angle_gamma   90.00
#
_symmetry.space_group_name_H-M   'P 1'
#
loop_
_entity.id
_entity.type
_entity.pdbx_description
1 polymer ?
#
loop_
_entity_poly.entity_id
_entity_poly.type
_entity_poly.pdbx_seq_one_letter_code
_entity_poly.pdbx_strand_id
1 'polypeptide(L)'
;MKKLVLVLFVLGLTSPIFAQNPIELSEVFITAKNYKYLSSVDNSEAPVSVKTLEREAAVFNAKEHSDLYVDNFNTYNVSFYIPDGKIVALYDGDGNIIKTIERFKNVQLPEDVQNSIRKRFPQWEVVKDVYEVKYTETKGAKKLYKVKLKNGNETIRVKIDEYGNYM
;
A
#
# COMPACT_ATOMS: atom_id res chain seq x y z
N MET A 1 -29.68 -26.84 43.82
CA MET A 1 -29.07 -25.57 43.35
C MET A 1 -27.62 -25.74 42.91
N LYS A 2 -26.69 -26.20 43.78
CA LYS A 2 -25.25 -26.35 43.42
C LYS A 2 -24.98 -27.24 42.18
N LYS A 3 -25.70 -28.37 42.06
CA LYS A 3 -25.58 -29.27 40.90
C LYS A 3 -26.08 -28.65 39.58
N LEU A 4 -27.03 -27.71 39.66
CA LEU A 4 -27.65 -27.07 38.50
C LEU A 4 -26.75 -25.96 37.94
N VAL A 5 -26.06 -25.25 38.83
CA VAL A 5 -25.01 -24.27 38.47
C VAL A 5 -23.83 -24.95 37.77
N LEU A 6 -23.43 -26.15 38.24
CA LEU A 6 -22.33 -26.91 37.62
C LEU A 6 -22.66 -27.31 36.17
N VAL A 7 -23.89 -27.75 35.91
CA VAL A 7 -24.35 -28.12 34.56
C VAL A 7 -24.38 -26.90 33.64
N LEU A 8 -24.86 -25.76 34.14
CA LEU A 8 -24.89 -24.51 33.36
C LEU A 8 -23.48 -24.03 33.00
N PHE A 9 -22.51 -24.21 33.90
CA PHE A 9 -21.12 -23.85 33.69
C PHE A 9 -20.45 -24.71 32.61
N VAL A 10 -20.72 -26.01 32.60
CA VAL A 10 -20.19 -26.94 31.57
C VAL A 10 -20.79 -26.64 30.19
N LEU A 11 -22.09 -26.32 30.11
CA LEU A 11 -22.75 -25.96 28.85
C LEU A 11 -22.23 -24.64 28.26
N GLY A 12 -21.85 -23.67 29.10
CA GLY A 12 -21.25 -22.42 28.64
C GLY A 12 -19.88 -22.61 27.99
N LEU A 13 -19.06 -23.50 28.54
CA LEU A 13 -17.69 -23.78 28.06
C LEU A 13 -17.63 -24.52 26.71
N THR A 14 -18.70 -25.22 26.32
CA THR A 14 -18.73 -25.95 25.03
C THR A 14 -19.23 -25.13 23.85
N SER A 15 -19.79 -23.93 24.09
CA SER A 15 -20.28 -23.04 23.03
C SER A 15 -19.24 -22.52 22.02
N PRO A 16 -17.95 -22.26 22.37
CA PRO A 16 -16.98 -21.76 21.39
C PRO A 16 -16.39 -22.83 20.47
N ILE A 17 -16.73 -24.11 20.65
CA ILE A 17 -16.17 -25.22 19.83
C ILE A 17 -16.62 -25.11 18.36
N PHE A 18 -17.79 -24.52 18.09
CA PHE A 18 -18.32 -24.36 16.73
C PHE A 18 -17.88 -23.06 16.02
N ALA A 19 -17.08 -22.21 16.65
CA ALA A 19 -16.62 -20.94 16.08
C ALA A 19 -15.31 -21.06 15.28
N GLN A 20 -14.70 -22.25 15.21
CA GLN A 20 -13.39 -22.49 14.61
C GLN A 20 -13.46 -23.18 13.25
N ASN A 21 -14.46 -22.87 12.42
CA ASN A 21 -14.38 -23.20 11.00
C ASN A 21 -13.77 -21.98 10.28
N PRO A 22 -12.44 -21.86 10.17
CA PRO A 22 -11.85 -20.80 9.38
C PRO A 22 -12.37 -20.93 7.95
N ILE A 23 -12.89 -19.84 7.42
CA ILE A 23 -13.16 -19.74 6.00
C ILE A 23 -11.79 -19.78 5.32
N GLU A 24 -11.43 -20.93 4.76
CA GLU A 24 -10.28 -21.03 3.86
C GLU A 24 -10.63 -20.24 2.60
N LEU A 25 -10.14 -18.99 2.55
CA LEU A 25 -10.14 -18.20 1.32
C LEU A 25 -9.34 -19.00 0.29
N SER A 26 -9.97 -19.29 -0.87
CA SER A 26 -9.29 -19.98 -1.97
C SER A 26 -7.96 -19.28 -2.26
N GLU A 27 -6.87 -20.03 -2.25
CA GLU A 27 -5.57 -19.52 -2.67
C GLU A 27 -5.68 -19.16 -4.15
N VAL A 28 -5.85 -17.87 -4.43
CA VAL A 28 -5.83 -17.37 -5.80
C VAL A 28 -4.38 -17.40 -6.22
N PHE A 29 -4.03 -18.34 -7.11
CA PHE A 29 -2.80 -18.26 -7.89
C PHE A 29 -2.91 -17.06 -8.82
N ILE A 30 -2.64 -15.87 -8.29
CA ILE A 30 -2.47 -14.67 -9.10
C ILE A 30 -1.11 -14.86 -9.77
N THR A 31 -1.09 -15.41 -10.99
CA THR A 31 -0.01 -15.10 -11.90
C THR A 31 -0.16 -13.62 -12.22
N ALA A 32 0.30 -12.75 -11.31
CA ALA A 32 0.20 -11.32 -11.48
C ALA A 32 0.96 -11.01 -12.76
N LYS A 33 0.23 -10.70 -13.83
CA LYS A 33 0.83 -10.33 -15.11
C LYS A 33 1.88 -9.25 -14.92
N ASN A 34 1.61 -8.36 -13.97
CA ASN A 34 2.48 -7.28 -13.53
C ASN A 34 3.32 -7.62 -12.28
N TYR A 35 3.84 -8.86 -12.17
CA TYR A 35 4.67 -9.27 -11.05
C TYR A 35 5.94 -8.42 -10.91
N LYS A 36 6.56 -8.00 -12.03
CA LYS A 36 7.75 -7.13 -12.03
C LYS A 36 7.49 -5.81 -11.31
N TYR A 37 6.28 -5.27 -11.47
CA TYR A 37 5.85 -4.06 -10.77
C TYR A 37 5.72 -4.33 -9.28
N LEU A 38 4.94 -5.35 -8.89
CA LEU A 38 4.73 -5.70 -7.48
C LEU A 38 6.04 -6.04 -6.75
N SER A 39 6.93 -6.80 -7.40
CA SER A 39 8.24 -7.15 -6.82
C SER A 39 9.16 -5.95 -6.70
N SER A 40 9.05 -4.97 -7.61
CA SER A 40 9.91 -3.81 -7.58
C SER A 40 9.47 -2.78 -6.55
N VAL A 41 8.17 -2.65 -6.30
CA VAL A 41 7.67 -1.72 -5.30
C VAL A 41 7.99 -2.21 -3.89
N ASP A 42 8.11 -3.52 -3.66
CA ASP A 42 8.53 -4.14 -2.38
C ASP A 42 8.03 -3.39 -1.13
N ASN A 43 6.74 -3.57 -0.87
CA ASN A 43 5.98 -2.80 0.11
C ASN A 43 5.65 -3.63 1.37
N SER A 44 6.61 -4.39 1.86
CA SER A 44 6.48 -5.19 3.09
C SER A 44 6.00 -4.33 4.28
N GLU A 45 6.63 -3.18 4.50
CA GLU A 45 6.30 -2.21 5.56
C GLU A 45 5.16 -1.24 5.23
N ALA A 46 4.67 -1.22 3.99
CA ALA A 46 3.61 -0.27 3.61
C ALA A 46 2.28 -0.58 4.32
N PRO A 47 1.36 0.40 4.45
CA PRO A 47 0.01 0.14 4.92
C PRO A 47 -0.77 -0.81 4.00
N VAL A 48 -1.78 -1.49 4.57
CA VAL A 48 -2.66 -2.40 3.81
C VAL A 48 -3.35 -1.67 2.65
N SER A 49 -3.82 -0.44 2.85
CA SER A 49 -4.48 0.36 1.82
C SER A 49 -3.61 0.61 0.59
N VAL A 50 -2.32 0.85 0.80
CA VAL A 50 -1.33 1.00 -0.29
C VAL A 50 -1.19 -0.31 -1.04
N LYS A 51 -0.90 -1.41 -0.32
CA LYS A 51 -0.74 -2.75 -0.91
C LYS A 51 -1.97 -3.21 -1.70
N THR A 52 -3.17 -2.91 -1.19
CA THR A 52 -4.42 -3.27 -1.87
C THR A 52 -4.57 -2.53 -3.18
N LEU A 53 -4.31 -1.22 -3.21
CA LEU A 53 -4.44 -0.41 -4.44
C LEU A 53 -3.39 -0.80 -5.48
N GLU A 54 -2.16 -1.10 -5.06
CA GLU A 54 -1.10 -1.58 -5.94
C GLU A 54 -1.43 -2.96 -6.52
N ARG A 55 -2.01 -3.86 -5.70
CA ARG A 55 -2.49 -5.15 -6.17
C ARG A 55 -3.62 -5.00 -7.18
N GLU A 56 -4.57 -4.10 -6.93
CA GLU A 56 -5.65 -3.77 -7.86
C GLU A 56 -5.09 -3.32 -9.21
N ALA A 57 -4.12 -2.39 -9.21
CA ALA A 57 -3.44 -1.98 -10.43
C ALA A 57 -2.72 -3.14 -11.13
N ALA A 58 -2.07 -4.03 -10.37
CA ALA A 58 -1.31 -5.14 -10.94
C ALA A 58 -2.17 -6.23 -11.60
N VAL A 59 -3.39 -6.48 -11.08
CA VAL A 59 -4.32 -7.49 -11.62
C VAL A 59 -5.28 -6.92 -12.67
N PHE A 60 -5.35 -5.60 -12.81
CA PHE A 60 -6.23 -4.94 -13.75
C PHE A 60 -5.99 -5.39 -15.20
N ASN A 61 -7.06 -5.81 -15.89
CA ASN A 61 -6.99 -6.22 -17.28
C ASN A 61 -7.35 -5.06 -18.22
N ALA A 62 -6.35 -4.27 -18.62
CA ALA A 62 -6.55 -3.14 -19.52
C ALA A 62 -7.13 -3.52 -20.90
N LYS A 63 -6.93 -4.75 -21.37
CA LYS A 63 -7.41 -5.21 -22.70
C LYS A 63 -8.93 -5.36 -22.78
N GLU A 64 -9.60 -5.60 -21.66
CA GLU A 64 -11.06 -5.80 -21.62
C GLU A 64 -11.84 -4.48 -21.70
N HIS A 65 -11.15 -3.35 -21.62
CA HIS A 65 -11.76 -2.03 -21.56
C HIS A 65 -11.31 -1.17 -22.75
N SER A 66 -11.95 -1.39 -23.90
CA SER A 66 -11.67 -0.69 -25.17
C SER A 66 -11.96 0.82 -25.15
N ASP A 67 -12.62 1.29 -24.11
CA ASP A 67 -12.99 2.68 -23.84
C ASP A 67 -11.90 3.45 -23.06
N LEU A 68 -10.90 2.76 -22.52
CA LEU A 68 -9.77 3.38 -21.84
C LEU A 68 -8.82 3.98 -22.88
N TYR A 69 -8.65 5.31 -22.80
CA TYR A 69 -7.83 6.16 -23.65
C TYR A 69 -6.66 5.44 -24.34
N VAL A 70 -6.80 5.24 -25.65
CA VAL A 70 -5.75 4.79 -26.56
C VAL A 70 -4.97 6.02 -27.00
N ASP A 71 -3.83 6.27 -26.37
CA ASP A 71 -2.80 7.16 -26.94
C ASP A 71 -2.36 6.59 -28.30
N ASN A 72 -1.79 7.43 -29.17
CA ASN A 72 -1.26 7.10 -30.52
C ASN A 72 -0.19 5.97 -30.54
N PHE A 73 0.11 5.38 -29.38
CA PHE A 73 1.11 4.35 -29.13
C PHE A 73 0.52 3.01 -28.64
N ASN A 74 -0.80 2.77 -28.73
CA ASN A 74 -1.45 1.56 -28.19
C ASN A 74 -1.16 1.34 -26.68
N THR A 75 -1.29 2.40 -25.88
CA THR A 75 -1.14 2.31 -24.42
C THR A 75 -2.43 2.72 -23.74
N TYR A 76 -2.66 2.15 -22.55
CA TYR A 76 -3.84 2.43 -21.73
C TYR A 76 -3.44 3.18 -20.47
N ASN A 77 -4.10 4.32 -20.20
CA ASN A 77 -3.88 5.09 -18.98
C ASN A 77 -5.04 4.87 -18.01
N VAL A 78 -4.74 4.28 -16.85
CA VAL A 78 -5.74 3.90 -15.86
C VAL A 78 -5.40 4.56 -14.52
N SER A 79 -6.40 5.12 -13.87
CA SER A 79 -6.25 5.74 -12.56
C SER A 79 -7.06 5.01 -11.50
N PHE A 80 -6.40 4.59 -10.43
CA PHE A 80 -7.00 3.95 -9.26
C PHE A 80 -6.99 4.92 -8.08
N TYR A 81 -8.06 4.94 -7.28
CA TYR A 81 -8.25 5.95 -6.23
C TYR A 81 -8.80 5.34 -4.95
N ILE A 82 -8.27 5.83 -3.84
CA ILE A 82 -8.83 5.73 -2.49
C ILE A 82 -8.81 7.15 -1.88
N PRO A 83 -9.52 7.44 -0.77
CA PRO A 83 -9.56 8.79 -0.20
C PRO A 83 -8.18 9.44 0.00
N ASP A 84 -7.21 8.65 0.44
CA ASP A 84 -5.85 9.11 0.76
C ASP A 84 -4.78 8.68 -0.25
N GLY A 85 -5.16 8.14 -1.42
CA GLY A 85 -4.22 7.50 -2.33
C GLY A 85 -4.68 7.50 -3.79
N LYS A 86 -3.72 7.60 -4.71
CA LYS A 86 -3.95 7.47 -6.14
C LYS A 86 -2.78 6.75 -6.80
N ILE A 87 -3.09 5.85 -7.73
CA ILE A 87 -2.14 5.27 -8.67
C ILE A 87 -2.57 5.66 -10.09
N VAL A 88 -1.65 6.18 -10.88
CA VAL A 88 -1.80 6.31 -12.34
C VAL A 88 -0.88 5.30 -12.99
N ALA A 89 -1.44 4.32 -13.68
CA ALA A 89 -0.69 3.27 -14.36
C ALA A 89 -0.84 3.41 -15.88
N LEU A 90 0.29 3.28 -16.57
CA LEU A 90 0.38 3.19 -18.02
C LEU A 90 0.64 1.75 -18.40
N TYR A 91 -0.28 1.14 -19.13
CA TYR A 91 -0.17 -0.23 -19.63
C TYR A 91 0.19 -0.23 -21.11
N ASP A 92 1.02 -1.19 -21.53
CA ASP A 92 1.25 -1.48 -22.94
C ASP A 92 0.03 -2.14 -23.60
N GLY A 93 0.09 -2.31 -24.92
CA GLY A 93 -0.94 -3.00 -25.70
C GLY A 93 -1.16 -4.45 -25.24
N ASP A 94 -0.19 -5.02 -24.53
CA ASP A 94 -0.29 -6.34 -23.94
C ASP A 94 -0.94 -6.37 -22.57
N GLY A 95 -1.16 -5.24 -21.91
CA GLY A 95 -1.70 -5.13 -20.55
C GLY A 95 -0.64 -5.25 -19.46
N ASN A 96 0.64 -5.05 -19.79
CA ASN A 96 1.73 -4.95 -18.82
C ASN A 96 1.94 -3.49 -18.40
N ILE A 97 2.20 -3.25 -17.12
CA ILE A 97 2.52 -1.94 -16.57
C ILE A 97 3.92 -1.52 -17.04
N ILE A 98 3.97 -0.48 -17.86
CA ILE A 98 5.23 0.16 -18.28
C ILE A 98 5.69 1.16 -17.22
N LYS A 99 4.74 1.87 -16.59
CA LYS A 99 5.03 2.98 -15.67
C LYS A 99 3.89 3.19 -14.68
N THR A 100 4.23 3.53 -13.45
CA THR A 100 3.27 4.07 -12.47
C THR A 100 3.73 5.40 -11.89
N ILE A 101 2.76 6.22 -11.52
CA ILE A 101 2.95 7.39 -10.65
C ILE A 101 1.94 7.27 -9.53
N GLU A 102 2.45 7.18 -8.31
CA GLU A 102 1.66 6.86 -7.14
C GLU A 102 1.86 7.93 -6.10
N ARG A 103 0.77 8.23 -5.38
CA ARG A 103 0.77 9.25 -4.35
C ARG A 103 -0.20 8.87 -3.25
N PHE A 104 0.33 8.69 -2.06
CA PHE A 104 -0.42 8.41 -0.84
C PHE A 104 -0.17 9.50 0.19
N LYS A 105 -1.15 9.79 1.03
CA LYS A 105 -1.07 10.82 2.08
C LYS A 105 -1.17 10.16 3.43
N ASN A 106 -0.41 10.67 4.40
CA ASN A 106 -0.52 10.28 5.80
C ASN A 106 -0.37 8.77 6.02
N VAL A 107 0.60 8.15 5.33
CA VAL A 107 0.88 6.72 5.45
C VAL A 107 1.92 6.49 6.55
N GLN A 108 1.87 5.30 7.15
CA GLN A 108 2.93 4.90 8.08
C GLN A 108 4.28 4.93 7.37
N LEU A 109 5.20 5.74 7.89
CA LEU A 109 6.56 5.85 7.36
C LEU A 109 7.36 4.60 7.72
N PRO A 110 8.26 4.10 6.83
CA PRO A 110 9.17 3.00 7.17
C PRO A 110 10.07 3.31 8.35
N GLU A 111 10.60 2.27 8.97
CA GLU A 111 11.45 2.43 10.16
C GLU A 111 12.68 3.31 9.89
N ASP A 112 13.36 3.11 8.76
CA ASP A 112 14.55 3.88 8.38
C ASP A 112 14.26 5.37 8.22
N VAL A 113 13.10 5.71 7.63
CA VAL A 113 12.64 7.09 7.47
C VAL A 113 12.30 7.71 8.82
N GLN A 114 11.60 6.98 9.69
CA GLN A 114 11.30 7.47 11.05
C GLN A 114 12.59 7.69 11.84
N ASN A 115 13.53 6.76 11.76
CA ASN A 115 14.82 6.83 12.45
C ASN A 115 15.64 8.03 11.97
N SER A 116 15.68 8.30 10.65
CA SER A 116 16.42 9.44 10.12
C SER A 116 15.82 10.78 10.56
N ILE A 117 14.48 10.88 10.65
CA ILE A 117 13.79 12.06 11.19
C ILE A 117 14.13 12.26 12.66
N ARG A 118 13.96 11.23 13.50
CA ARG A 118 14.23 11.31 14.94
C ARG A 118 15.66 11.74 15.25
N LYS A 119 16.64 11.25 14.48
CA LYS A 119 18.06 11.58 14.66
C LYS A 119 18.38 13.03 14.27
N ARG A 120 17.84 13.54 13.16
CA ARG A 120 18.19 14.86 12.63
C ARG A 120 17.33 16.00 13.21
N PHE A 121 16.07 15.71 13.51
CA PHE A 121 15.10 16.69 14.01
C PHE A 121 14.52 16.21 15.34
N PRO A 122 15.34 16.12 16.40
CA PRO A 122 14.85 15.71 17.72
C PRO A 122 13.77 16.68 18.19
N GLN A 123 12.71 16.15 18.80
CA GLN A 123 11.54 16.90 19.30
C GLN A 123 10.61 17.52 18.23
N TRP A 124 10.89 17.33 16.93
CA TRP A 124 9.97 17.75 15.88
C TRP A 124 8.89 16.68 15.66
N GLU A 125 7.64 17.13 15.53
CA GLU A 125 6.49 16.29 15.26
C GLU A 125 6.25 16.14 13.75
N VAL A 126 6.00 14.91 13.30
CA VAL A 126 5.52 14.64 11.95
C VAL A 126 4.02 14.96 11.90
N VAL A 127 3.65 16.04 11.21
CA VAL A 127 2.25 16.50 11.13
C VAL A 127 1.55 16.13 9.82
N LYS A 128 2.33 15.79 8.79
CA LYS A 128 1.82 15.37 7.48
C LYS A 128 2.92 14.66 6.71
N ASP A 129 2.57 13.62 5.98
CA ASP A 129 3.45 13.01 5.00
C ASP A 129 2.74 12.80 3.66
N VAL A 130 3.56 12.68 2.62
CA VAL A 130 3.16 12.22 1.31
C VAL A 130 4.19 11.18 0.87
N TYR A 131 3.72 9.97 0.63
CA TYR A 131 4.50 8.89 0.03
C TYR A 131 4.28 8.87 -1.48
N GLU A 132 5.35 8.99 -2.24
CA GLU A 132 5.33 8.93 -3.70
C GLU A 132 6.14 7.73 -4.19
N VAL A 133 5.52 6.92 -5.05
CA VAL A 133 6.21 5.83 -5.76
C VAL A 133 6.19 6.14 -7.25
N LYS A 134 7.34 5.93 -7.89
CA LYS A 134 7.46 5.98 -9.35
C LYS A 134 8.07 4.68 -9.82
N TYR A 135 7.28 3.88 -10.53
CA TYR A 135 7.78 2.69 -11.19
C TYR A 135 7.98 2.95 -12.69
N THR A 136 9.03 2.36 -13.24
CA THR A 136 9.19 2.14 -14.68
C THR A 136 9.76 0.76 -14.91
N GLU A 137 9.30 0.05 -15.94
CA GLU A 137 9.77 -1.32 -16.21
C GLU A 137 11.31 -1.42 -16.30
N THR A 138 11.96 -0.39 -16.85
CA THR A 138 13.42 -0.37 -17.07
C THR A 138 14.25 0.01 -15.84
N LYS A 139 13.69 0.76 -14.87
CA LYS A 139 14.45 1.28 -13.71
C LYS A 139 13.95 0.78 -12.37
N GLY A 140 12.87 -0.01 -12.36
CA GLY A 140 12.18 -0.38 -11.14
C GLY A 140 11.45 0.81 -10.49
N ALA A 141 11.17 0.66 -9.20
CA ALA A 141 10.47 1.60 -8.37
C ALA A 141 11.44 2.53 -7.64
N LYS A 142 11.03 3.77 -7.46
CA LYS A 142 11.68 4.74 -6.60
C LYS A 142 10.67 5.32 -5.63
N LYS A 143 11.00 5.27 -4.34
CA LYS A 143 10.17 5.75 -3.25
C LYS A 143 10.69 7.09 -2.72
N LEU A 144 9.76 8.00 -2.43
CA LEU A 144 10.07 9.31 -1.88
C LEU A 144 9.04 9.70 -0.83
N TYR A 145 9.52 10.09 0.34
CA TYR A 145 8.73 10.56 1.46
C TYR A 145 8.88 12.07 1.60
N LYS A 146 7.80 12.82 1.41
CA LYS A 146 7.75 14.26 1.65
C LYS A 146 7.08 14.50 2.99
N VAL A 147 7.87 14.81 4.00
CA VAL A 147 7.41 14.91 5.38
C VAL A 147 7.38 16.38 5.82
N LYS A 148 6.24 16.82 6.35
CA LYS A 148 6.12 18.11 7.03
C LYS A 148 6.33 17.90 8.52
N LEU A 149 7.33 18.58 9.05
CA LEU A 149 7.68 18.57 10.46
C LEU A 149 7.24 19.89 11.12
N LYS A 150 6.90 19.84 12.40
CA LYS A 150 6.52 20.99 13.21
C LYS A 150 7.29 21.00 14.54
N ASN A 151 7.74 22.16 14.98
CA ASN A 151 8.26 22.39 16.32
C ASN A 151 7.74 23.75 16.83
N GLY A 152 6.84 23.71 17.82
CA GLY A 152 6.13 24.91 18.25
C GLY A 152 5.37 25.57 17.09
N ASN A 153 5.75 26.80 16.72
CA ASN A 153 5.14 27.55 15.61
C ASN A 153 5.89 27.39 14.28
N GLU A 154 7.05 26.73 14.29
CA GLU A 154 7.86 26.54 13.09
C GLU A 154 7.44 25.27 12.33
N THR A 155 7.51 25.34 11.01
CA THR A 155 7.29 24.15 10.17
C THR A 155 8.33 24.08 9.07
N ILE A 156 8.81 22.86 8.81
CA ILE A 156 9.74 22.57 7.72
C ILE A 156 9.22 21.40 6.88
N ARG A 157 9.68 21.29 5.64
CA ARG A 157 9.41 20.13 4.78
C ARG A 157 10.73 19.49 4.39
N VAL A 158 10.81 18.18 4.56
CA VAL A 158 11.96 17.38 4.20
C VAL A 158 11.56 16.33 3.18
N LYS A 159 12.52 15.95 2.34
CA LYS A 159 12.40 14.84 1.39
C LYS A 159 13.37 13.76 1.80
N ILE A 160 12.88 12.53 1.88
CA ILE A 160 13.64 11.39 2.37
C ILE A 160 13.39 10.21 1.42
N ASP A 161 14.43 9.48 1.04
CA ASP A 161 14.28 8.23 0.30
C ASP A 161 13.93 7.06 1.24
N GLU A 162 13.76 5.84 0.70
CA GLU A 162 13.40 4.66 1.49
C GLU A 162 14.49 4.20 2.47
N TYR A 163 15.73 4.62 2.28
CA TYR A 163 16.86 4.27 3.15
C TYR A 163 17.12 5.33 4.23
N GLY A 164 16.23 6.32 4.35
CA GLY A 164 16.37 7.40 5.32
C GLY A 164 17.33 8.52 4.90
N ASN A 165 17.79 8.57 3.65
CA ASN A 165 18.66 9.64 3.18
C ASN A 165 17.86 10.88 2.80
N TYR A 166 18.36 12.06 3.21
CA TYR A 166 17.74 13.34 2.87
C TYR A 166 18.12 13.81 1.46
N MET A 167 17.13 14.31 0.71
CA MET A 167 17.27 14.77 -0.69
C MET A 167 17.07 16.27 -0.86
#